data_AF-A0A7J6ERP0-F1
#
_entry.id   AF-A0A7J6ERP0-F1
#
_cell.length_a   1.000
_cell.length_b   1.000
_cell.length_c   1.000
_cell.angle_alpha   90.00
_cell.angle_beta   90.00
_cell.angle_gamma   90.00
#
_symmetry.space_group_name_H-M   'P 1'
#
loop_
_entity.id
_entity.type
_entity.pdbx_description
1 polymer ?
#
loop_
_entity_poly.entity_id
_entity_poly.type
_entity_poly.pdbx_seq_one_letter_code
_entity_poly.pdbx_strand_id
1 'polypeptide(L)'
;MSFVNEYLSAIINEKRLFPSQTALRTPQYNNIITINGIQNLPQEQTTFWINASISIKNLRQPFWYMTCIKCRQKADLDNQTSYFNCYNCNESSVETIPRCRFQAQLTDHTGSLIATFFSENAEKMLNCTAQELIHIPSDQNISSVVRLSTATRADAYSGGSQTKYNVISLLESDSESSTSSTTNDT
;
A
#
# COMPACT_ATOMS: atom_id res chain seq x y z
N MET A 1 1.33 -35.21 -0.95
CA MET A 1 1.14 -34.09 0.01
C MET A 1 2.45 -33.73 0.73
N SER A 2 3.59 -33.64 0.03
CA SER A 2 4.90 -33.36 0.65
C SER A 2 5.64 -32.17 0.04
N PHE A 3 5.40 -31.85 -1.23
CA PHE A 3 6.09 -30.75 -1.93
C PHE A 3 5.66 -29.34 -1.48
N VAL A 4 4.40 -29.16 -1.06
CA VAL A 4 3.86 -27.83 -0.70
C VAL A 4 4.48 -27.30 0.60
N ASN A 5 4.71 -28.18 1.58
CA ASN A 5 5.29 -27.79 2.86
C ASN A 5 6.79 -27.47 2.74
N GLU A 6 7.52 -28.20 1.88
CA GLU A 6 8.93 -27.93 1.63
C GLU A 6 9.12 -26.60 0.89
N TYR A 7 8.24 -26.28 -0.06
CA TYR A 7 8.21 -24.99 -0.78
C TYR A 7 7.86 -23.80 0.14
N LEU A 8 6.85 -23.95 1.02
CA LEU A 8 6.51 -22.94 2.02
C LEU A 8 7.65 -22.72 3.02
N SER A 9 8.32 -23.79 3.45
CA SER A 9 9.48 -23.68 4.35
C SER A 9 10.69 -23.02 3.69
N ALA A 10 10.88 -23.23 2.37
CA ALA A 10 11.90 -22.56 1.58
C ALA A 10 11.59 -21.06 1.44
N ILE A 11 10.33 -20.65 1.25
CA ILE A 11 9.93 -19.23 1.17
C ILE A 11 10.04 -18.52 2.53
N ILE A 12 9.70 -19.20 3.63
CA ILE A 12 9.82 -18.64 4.99
C ILE A 12 11.30 -18.43 5.37
N ASN A 13 12.19 -19.34 4.97
CA ASN A 13 13.63 -19.22 5.20
C ASN A 13 14.33 -18.30 4.19
N GLU A 14 13.85 -18.23 2.94
CA GLU A 14 14.23 -17.22 1.96
C GLU A 14 13.40 -15.94 2.18
N LYS A 15 13.57 -15.30 3.35
CA LYS A 15 13.49 -13.83 3.42
C LYS A 15 14.54 -13.28 2.44
N ARG A 16 14.25 -13.35 1.15
CA ARG A 16 14.88 -12.54 0.11
C ARG A 16 14.49 -11.14 0.48
N LEU A 17 15.38 -10.54 1.27
CA LEU A 17 15.99 -9.26 1.02
C LEU A 17 15.72 -8.86 -0.43
N PHE A 18 14.53 -8.31 -0.70
CA PHE A 18 14.41 -7.32 -1.73
C PHE A 18 15.23 -6.17 -1.18
N PRO A 19 16.39 -5.83 -1.77
CA PRO A 19 17.05 -4.61 -1.40
C PRO A 19 16.00 -3.53 -1.64
N SER A 20 15.53 -2.92 -0.56
CA SER A 20 14.79 -1.67 -0.61
C SER A 20 15.72 -0.67 -1.30
N GLN A 21 15.67 -0.64 -2.63
CA GLN A 21 16.38 0.35 -3.42
C GLN A 21 15.55 1.63 -3.39
N THR A 22 15.46 2.20 -2.21
CA THR A 22 15.90 3.55 -1.88
C THR A 22 15.86 3.61 -0.35
N ALA A 23 17.00 3.83 0.31
CA ALA A 23 17.00 4.19 1.73
C ALA A 23 16.26 5.53 1.86
N LEU A 24 14.94 5.46 2.05
CA LEU A 24 14.11 6.63 2.25
C LEU A 24 14.49 7.21 3.60
N ARG A 25 14.97 8.46 3.59
CA ARG A 25 15.26 9.20 4.80
C ARG A 25 13.97 9.29 5.61
N THR A 26 14.03 8.87 6.89
CA THR A 26 12.99 9.18 7.86
C THR A 26 12.68 10.69 7.79
N PRO A 27 11.39 11.09 7.76
CA PRO A 27 11.05 12.49 7.78
C PRO A 27 11.69 13.12 9.00
N GLN A 28 12.38 14.24 8.80
CA GLN A 28 12.55 15.15 9.91
C GLN A 28 11.16 15.63 10.33
N TYR A 29 10.90 15.73 11.63
CA TYR A 29 9.61 16.09 12.21
C TYR A 29 8.96 17.32 11.53
N ASN A 30 9.78 18.27 11.10
CA ASN A 30 9.38 19.50 10.41
C ASN A 30 8.72 19.28 9.03
N ASN A 31 8.70 18.06 8.50
CA ASN A 31 8.10 17.74 7.19
C ASN A 31 6.73 17.03 7.30
N ILE A 32 6.20 16.89 8.53
CA ILE A 32 4.85 16.36 8.77
C ILE A 32 3.87 17.54 8.77
N ILE A 33 2.92 17.52 7.84
CA ILE A 33 1.85 18.50 7.74
C ILE A 33 0.51 17.86 8.08
N THR A 34 -0.49 18.71 8.32
CA THR A 34 -1.88 18.26 8.44
C THR A 34 -2.52 18.14 7.05
N ILE A 35 -3.59 17.36 6.95
CA ILE A 35 -4.35 17.18 5.72
C ILE A 35 -4.86 18.52 5.19
N ASN A 36 -5.38 19.39 6.05
CA ASN A 36 -5.79 20.73 5.65
C ASN A 36 -4.59 21.62 5.27
N GLY A 37 -3.39 21.33 5.76
CA GLY A 37 -2.16 22.03 5.38
C GLY A 37 -1.69 21.76 3.95
N ILE A 38 -2.15 20.68 3.31
CA ILE A 38 -1.75 20.29 1.95
C ILE A 38 -2.03 21.41 0.94
N GLN A 39 -3.14 22.14 1.09
CA GLN A 39 -3.52 23.22 0.17
C GLN A 39 -2.56 24.42 0.21
N ASN A 40 -1.75 24.53 1.25
CA ASN A 40 -0.79 25.62 1.44
C ASN A 40 0.63 25.24 0.97
N LEU A 41 0.82 24.03 0.46
CA LEU A 41 2.10 23.60 -0.05
C LEU A 41 2.47 24.37 -1.33
N PRO A 42 3.76 24.69 -1.55
CA PRO A 42 4.24 25.17 -2.83
C PRO A 42 3.85 24.21 -3.95
N GLN A 43 3.55 24.73 -5.15
CA GLN A 43 3.12 23.91 -6.30
C GLN A 43 4.16 22.85 -6.69
N GLU A 44 5.44 23.12 -6.45
CA GLU A 44 6.56 22.21 -6.72
C GLU A 44 6.66 21.08 -5.67
N GLN A 45 6.09 21.28 -4.49
CA GLN A 45 6.11 20.31 -3.40
C GLN A 45 4.96 19.31 -3.55
N THR A 46 5.21 18.25 -4.31
CA THR A 46 4.25 17.17 -4.58
C THR A 46 4.28 16.06 -3.55
N THR A 47 5.33 16.02 -2.73
CA THR A 47 5.58 15.04 -1.67
C THR A 47 5.47 15.68 -0.29
N PHE A 48 4.78 15.02 0.63
CA PHE A 48 4.69 15.43 2.03
C PHE A 48 4.44 14.24 2.94
N TRP A 49 4.65 14.42 4.24
CA TRP A 49 4.29 13.44 5.26
C TRP A 49 3.05 13.92 6.03
N ILE A 50 2.15 13.00 6.33
CA ILE A 50 1.03 13.25 7.25
C ILE A 50 1.03 12.19 8.35
N ASN A 51 0.63 12.58 9.56
CA ASN A 51 0.27 11.64 10.60
C ASN A 51 -1.25 11.42 10.58
N ALA A 52 -1.68 10.26 10.11
CA ALA A 52 -3.10 9.97 9.92
C ALA A 52 -3.44 8.55 10.35
N SER A 53 -4.69 8.36 10.76
CA SER A 53 -5.33 7.06 10.85
C SER A 53 -5.75 6.58 9.47
N ILE A 54 -5.64 5.28 9.20
CA ILE A 54 -5.96 4.67 7.92
C ILE A 54 -7.23 3.83 8.07
N SER A 55 -8.21 4.00 7.19
CA SER A 55 -9.41 3.16 7.15
C SER A 55 -9.87 2.83 5.73
N ILE A 56 -10.15 1.55 5.47
CA ILE A 56 -10.69 1.09 4.18
C ILE A 56 -12.21 1.20 4.23
N LYS A 57 -12.78 2.18 3.53
CA LYS A 57 -14.23 2.43 3.55
C LYS A 57 -15.01 1.59 2.54
N ASN A 58 -14.38 1.22 1.43
CA ASN A 58 -15.00 0.41 0.39
C ASN A 58 -14.29 -0.94 0.28
N LEU A 59 -14.90 -2.00 0.82
CA LEU A 59 -14.36 -3.36 0.72
C LEU A 59 -14.71 -4.05 -0.62
N ARG A 60 -15.53 -3.42 -1.47
CA ARG A 60 -15.85 -3.94 -2.82
C ARG A 60 -14.89 -3.45 -3.90
N GLN A 61 -13.87 -2.68 -3.52
CA GLN A 61 -12.85 -2.24 -4.45
C GLN A 61 -11.91 -3.41 -4.82
N PRO A 62 -11.22 -3.35 -5.97
CA PRO A 62 -10.18 -4.32 -6.27
C PRO A 62 -9.00 -4.16 -5.31
N PHE A 63 -8.56 -5.27 -4.70
CA PHE A 63 -7.40 -5.31 -3.82
C PHE A 63 -6.08 -5.68 -4.53
N TRP A 64 -6.19 -6.04 -5.80
CA TRP A 64 -5.06 -6.41 -6.64
C TRP A 64 -5.34 -6.03 -8.09
N TYR A 65 -4.29 -6.03 -8.91
CA TYR A 65 -4.36 -5.86 -10.36
C TYR A 65 -3.20 -6.61 -11.02
N MET A 66 -3.37 -7.01 -12.28
CA MET A 66 -2.29 -7.61 -13.06
C MET A 66 -1.36 -6.55 -13.63
N THR A 67 -0.06 -6.85 -13.62
CA THR A 67 0.98 -5.99 -14.21
C THR A 67 1.87 -6.76 -15.16
N CYS A 68 2.32 -6.10 -16.21
CA CYS A 68 3.30 -6.66 -17.13
C CYS A 68 4.64 -6.85 -16.42
N ILE A 69 5.25 -8.04 -16.52
CA ILE A 69 6.54 -8.33 -15.86
C ILE A 69 7.67 -7.39 -16.37
N LYS A 70 7.62 -7.01 -17.66
CA LYS A 70 8.62 -6.17 -18.32
C LYS A 70 8.62 -4.72 -17.81
N CYS A 71 7.47 -4.04 -17.86
CA CYS A 71 7.39 -2.60 -17.53
C CYS A 71 6.70 -2.27 -16.20
N ARG A 72 6.13 -3.29 -15.52
CA ARG A 72 5.43 -3.17 -14.23
C ARG A 72 4.19 -2.27 -14.23
N GLN A 73 3.74 -1.81 -15.40
CA GLN A 73 2.46 -1.13 -15.59
C GLN A 73 1.32 -2.13 -15.66
N LYS A 74 0.09 -1.61 -15.48
CA LYS A 74 -1.14 -2.42 -15.56
C LYS A 74 -1.20 -3.15 -16.90
N ALA A 75 -1.51 -4.44 -16.84
CA ALA A 75 -1.87 -5.24 -18.00
C ALA A 75 -3.36 -5.58 -17.89
N ASP A 76 -4.10 -5.40 -18.98
CA ASP A 76 -5.55 -5.59 -19.02
C ASP A 76 -5.89 -6.94 -19.66
N LEU A 77 -6.86 -7.65 -19.10
CA LEU A 77 -7.36 -8.90 -19.65
C LEU A 77 -8.18 -8.59 -20.90
N ASP A 78 -7.80 -9.19 -22.02
CA ASP A 78 -8.62 -9.25 -23.22
C ASP A 78 -9.63 -10.40 -23.10
N ASN A 79 -10.90 -10.05 -22.99
CA ASN A 79 -11.99 -11.02 -22.80
C ASN A 79 -12.21 -11.94 -24.03
N GLN A 80 -11.72 -11.57 -25.21
CA GLN A 80 -11.86 -12.41 -26.41
C GLN A 80 -10.78 -13.48 -26.47
N THR A 81 -9.55 -13.12 -26.10
CA THR A 81 -8.38 -13.99 -26.24
C THR A 81 -7.96 -14.65 -24.93
N SER A 82 -8.50 -14.20 -23.79
CA SER A 82 -8.10 -14.60 -22.43
C SER A 82 -6.62 -14.31 -22.12
N TYR A 83 -5.99 -13.43 -22.90
CA TYR A 83 -4.61 -13.00 -22.68
C TYR A 83 -4.55 -11.61 -22.07
N PHE A 84 -3.45 -11.30 -21.41
CA PHE A 84 -3.18 -9.96 -20.91
C PHE A 84 -2.45 -9.12 -21.97
N ASN A 85 -2.93 -7.89 -22.18
CA ASN A 85 -2.32 -6.93 -23.08
C ASN A 85 -1.70 -5.79 -22.28
N CYS A 86 -0.52 -5.34 -22.71
CA CYS A 86 0.20 -4.23 -22.08
C CYS A 86 0.26 -3.04 -23.04
N TYR A 87 -0.57 -2.03 -22.77
CA TYR A 87 -0.59 -0.81 -23.58
C TYR A 87 0.69 0.03 -23.46
N ASN A 88 1.39 -0.05 -22.33
CA ASN A 88 2.67 0.65 -22.15
C ASN A 88 3.80 0.04 -23.01
N CYS A 89 3.81 -1.29 -23.18
CA CYS A 89 4.76 -1.97 -24.06
C CYS A 89 4.27 -2.05 -25.51
N ASN A 90 3.00 -1.75 -25.77
CA ASN A 90 2.32 -2.03 -27.03
C ASN A 90 2.44 -3.51 -27.46
N GLU A 91 2.32 -4.43 -26.49
CA GLU A 91 2.44 -5.87 -26.69
C GLU A 91 1.16 -6.59 -26.26
N SER A 92 0.76 -7.61 -27.01
CA SER A 92 -0.33 -8.54 -26.66
C SER A 92 0.22 -9.81 -26.04
N SER A 93 -0.59 -10.54 -25.28
CA SER A 93 -0.21 -11.81 -24.66
C SER A 93 1.05 -11.73 -23.79
N VAL A 94 1.15 -10.67 -22.99
CA VAL A 94 2.29 -10.46 -22.09
C VAL A 94 2.21 -11.36 -20.87
N GLU A 95 3.38 -11.75 -20.36
CA GLU A 95 3.46 -12.34 -19.02
C GLU A 95 3.12 -11.30 -17.95
N THR A 96 2.37 -11.73 -16.94
CA THR A 96 1.90 -10.86 -15.87
C THR A 96 2.20 -11.38 -14.48
N ILE A 97 2.25 -10.45 -13.53
CA ILE A 97 2.34 -10.72 -12.10
C ILE A 97 1.31 -9.86 -11.36
N PRO A 98 0.56 -10.42 -10.39
CA PRO A 98 -0.38 -9.64 -9.58
C PRO A 98 0.39 -8.68 -8.67
N ARG A 99 -0.19 -7.51 -8.39
CA ARG A 99 0.30 -6.55 -7.40
C ARG A 99 -0.86 -6.03 -6.55
N CYS A 100 -0.62 -5.86 -5.25
CA CYS A 100 -1.62 -5.30 -4.34
C CYS A 100 -1.91 -3.84 -4.66
N ARG A 101 -3.18 -3.47 -4.48
CA ARG A 101 -3.68 -2.11 -4.61
C ARG A 101 -4.92 -1.93 -3.76
N PHE A 102 -5.05 -0.84 -3.04
CA PHE A 102 -6.36 -0.43 -2.52
C PHE A 102 -6.38 1.06 -2.24
N GLN A 103 -7.57 1.62 -2.09
CA GLN A 103 -7.83 2.97 -1.62
C GLN A 103 -8.26 2.93 -0.16
N ALA A 104 -7.70 3.83 0.64
CA ALA A 104 -8.12 4.05 2.00
C ALA A 104 -8.32 5.54 2.27
N GLN A 105 -9.20 5.82 3.22
CA GLN A 105 -9.34 7.14 3.80
C GLN A 105 -8.26 7.33 4.86
N LEU A 106 -7.47 8.38 4.69
CA LEU A 106 -6.53 8.89 5.67
C LEU A 106 -7.22 10.02 6.43
N THR A 107 -7.24 9.95 7.76
CA THR A 107 -7.92 10.92 8.62
C THR A 107 -6.98 11.40 9.71
N ASP A 108 -6.82 12.72 9.82
CA ASP A 108 -6.15 13.40 10.93
C ASP A 108 -7.14 14.33 11.66
N HIS A 109 -6.65 15.16 12.58
CA HIS A 109 -7.48 16.09 13.35
C HIS A 109 -8.00 17.29 12.54
N THR A 110 -7.56 17.47 11.28
CA THR A 110 -7.93 18.59 10.41
C THR A 110 -8.81 18.20 9.24
N GLY A 111 -8.86 16.93 8.87
CA GLY A 111 -9.69 16.48 7.76
C GLY A 111 -9.45 15.04 7.33
N SER A 112 -9.82 14.75 6.09
CA SER A 112 -9.61 13.43 5.49
C SER A 112 -9.31 13.54 4.00
N LEU A 113 -8.55 12.58 3.49
CA LEU A 113 -8.30 12.41 2.06
C LEU A 113 -8.33 10.92 1.67
N ILE A 114 -8.55 10.65 0.38
CA ILE A 114 -8.47 9.29 -0.17
C ILE A 114 -7.09 9.11 -0.81
N ALA A 115 -6.35 8.10 -0.36
CA ALA A 115 -5.06 7.74 -0.92
C ALA A 115 -5.08 6.30 -1.45
N THR A 116 -4.31 6.06 -2.51
CA THR A 116 -4.12 4.72 -3.09
C THR A 116 -2.80 4.13 -2.63
N PHE A 117 -2.85 2.92 -2.11
CA PHE A 117 -1.71 2.10 -1.74
C PHE A 117 -1.40 1.17 -2.90
N PHE A 118 -0.11 0.97 -3.19
CA PHE A 118 0.34 0.05 -4.23
C PHE A 118 1.44 -0.87 -3.70
N SER A 119 1.51 -2.08 -4.24
CA SER A 119 2.65 -2.99 -4.10
C SER A 119 3.02 -3.25 -2.65
N GLU A 120 4.30 -3.15 -2.28
CA GLU A 120 4.83 -3.40 -0.94
C GLU A 120 4.12 -2.60 0.15
N ASN A 121 3.75 -1.33 -0.11
CA ASN A 121 2.98 -0.54 0.86
C ASN A 121 1.58 -1.12 1.08
N ALA A 122 0.96 -1.62 0.01
CA ALA A 122 -0.35 -2.25 0.11
C ALA A 122 -0.25 -3.62 0.80
N GLU A 123 0.74 -4.44 0.46
CA GLU A 123 1.00 -5.74 1.08
C GLU A 123 1.31 -5.61 2.56
N LYS A 124 2.19 -4.67 2.93
CA LYS A 124 2.51 -4.35 4.32
C LYS A 124 1.24 -3.97 5.07
N MET A 125 0.40 -3.11 4.50
CA MET A 125 -0.84 -2.66 5.15
C MET A 125 -1.88 -3.79 5.28
N LEU A 126 -2.05 -4.63 4.26
CA LEU A 126 -3.01 -5.74 4.28
C LEU A 126 -2.50 -6.98 5.02
N ASN A 127 -1.19 -7.06 5.27
CA ASN A 127 -0.50 -8.28 5.72
C ASN A 127 -0.83 -9.49 4.83
N CYS A 128 -0.91 -9.24 3.52
CA CYS A 128 -1.34 -10.19 2.51
C CYS A 128 -0.71 -9.82 1.16
N THR A 129 -0.17 -10.81 0.47
CA THR A 129 0.46 -10.69 -0.85
C THR A 129 -0.57 -10.66 -1.97
N ALA A 130 -0.18 -10.14 -3.13
CA ALA A 130 -1.07 -10.10 -4.29
C ALA A 130 -1.45 -11.52 -4.79
N GLN A 131 -0.53 -12.47 -4.64
CA GLN A 131 -0.74 -13.88 -4.96
C GLN A 131 -1.73 -14.55 -4.01
N GLU A 132 -1.82 -14.13 -2.76
CA GLU A 132 -2.85 -14.64 -1.85
C GLU A 132 -4.21 -14.01 -2.18
N LEU A 133 -4.25 -12.70 -2.44
CA LEU A 133 -5.49 -11.97 -2.75
C LEU A 133 -6.19 -12.45 -4.02
N ILE A 134 -5.47 -12.96 -5.02
CA ILE A 134 -6.09 -13.45 -6.26
C ILE A 134 -6.96 -14.68 -6.02
N HIS A 135 -6.67 -15.45 -4.97
CA HIS A 135 -7.38 -16.67 -4.61
C HIS A 135 -8.49 -16.41 -3.58
N ILE A 136 -8.56 -15.21 -3.02
CA ILE A 136 -9.64 -14.81 -2.12
C ILE A 136 -10.84 -14.42 -3.00
N PRO A 137 -11.99 -15.12 -2.86
CA PRO A 137 -13.19 -14.74 -3.58
C PRO A 137 -13.59 -13.30 -3.22
N SER A 138 -14.02 -12.53 -4.21
CA SER A 138 -14.45 -11.13 -4.06
C SER A 138 -15.52 -10.89 -2.98
N ASP A 139 -16.19 -11.96 -2.54
CA ASP A 139 -17.30 -11.91 -1.58
C ASP A 139 -16.86 -12.22 -0.13
N GLN A 140 -15.59 -12.59 0.10
CA GLN A 140 -15.02 -12.77 1.44
C GLN A 140 -14.27 -11.49 1.86
N ASN A 141 -14.95 -10.69 2.68
CA ASN A 141 -14.49 -9.39 3.17
C ASN A 141 -13.14 -9.48 3.89
N ILE A 142 -12.15 -8.71 3.44
CA ILE A 142 -11.00 -8.31 4.26
C ILE A 142 -11.57 -7.52 5.44
N SER A 143 -11.55 -8.10 6.64
CA SER A 143 -11.95 -7.42 7.85
C SER A 143 -11.14 -6.14 8.01
N SER A 144 -11.80 -5.04 8.35
CA SER A 144 -11.24 -3.70 8.51
C SER A 144 -9.87 -3.71 9.19
N VAL A 145 -8.80 -3.45 8.44
CA VAL A 145 -7.48 -3.16 9.00
C VAL A 145 -7.50 -1.71 9.49
N VAL A 146 -7.55 -1.52 10.80
CA VAL A 146 -7.28 -0.23 11.45
C VAL A 146 -5.84 -0.29 11.92
N ARG A 147 -4.95 0.49 11.29
CA ARG A 147 -3.63 0.78 11.86
C ARG A 147 -3.60 2.22 12.36
N LEU A 148 -3.18 2.39 13.61
CA LEU A 148 -2.95 3.70 14.22
C LEU A 148 -1.62 4.28 13.72
N SER A 149 -1.66 5.59 13.43
CA SER A 149 -0.54 6.50 13.14
C SER A 149 0.55 5.93 12.26
N THR A 150 0.39 6.13 10.95
CA THR A 150 1.46 5.89 10.00
C THR A 150 1.87 7.18 9.32
N ALA A 151 3.14 7.57 9.46
CA ALA A 151 3.66 8.67 8.65
C ALA A 151 3.55 8.21 7.19
N THR A 152 2.71 8.89 6.42
CA THR A 152 2.39 8.49 5.05
C THR A 152 3.02 9.50 4.11
N ARG A 153 4.01 9.06 3.33
CA ARG A 153 4.53 9.87 2.22
C ARG A 153 3.51 9.76 1.09
N ALA A 154 2.94 10.88 0.65
CA ALA A 154 1.97 10.88 -0.44
C ALA A 154 2.43 11.75 -1.61
N ASP A 155 2.24 11.25 -2.85
CA ASP A 155 2.43 12.05 -4.06
C ASP A 155 1.07 12.45 -4.65
N ALA A 156 0.91 13.74 -4.92
CA ALA A 156 -0.23 14.30 -5.62
C ALA A 156 0.01 14.31 -7.14
N TYR A 157 -0.92 13.76 -7.92
CA TYR A 157 -0.93 13.94 -9.38
C TYR A 157 -2.31 14.36 -9.90
N SER A 158 -2.31 15.22 -10.92
CA SER A 158 -3.51 15.73 -11.57
C SER A 158 -3.99 14.73 -12.63
N GLY A 159 -4.94 13.88 -12.28
CA GLY A 159 -5.63 12.99 -13.23
C GLY A 159 -7.06 13.45 -13.45
N GLY A 160 -7.27 14.48 -14.29
CA GLY A 160 -8.59 15.09 -14.52
C GLY A 160 -8.92 16.22 -13.53
N SER A 161 -10.18 16.35 -13.11
CA SER A 161 -10.68 17.43 -12.24
C SER A 161 -10.32 17.30 -10.74
N GLN A 162 -9.70 16.18 -10.33
CA GLN A 162 -9.40 15.90 -8.91
C GLN A 162 -7.94 15.47 -8.71
N THR A 163 -7.32 16.00 -7.66
CA THR A 163 -6.01 15.58 -7.18
C THR A 163 -6.09 14.15 -6.62
N LYS A 164 -5.17 13.29 -7.04
CA LYS A 164 -5.07 11.91 -6.55
C LYS A 164 -3.82 11.76 -5.70
N TYR A 165 -3.95 11.07 -4.57
CA TYR A 165 -2.85 10.83 -3.63
C TYR A 165 -2.43 9.35 -3.66
N ASN A 166 -1.12 9.10 -3.74
CA ASN A 166 -0.56 7.75 -3.67
C ASN A 166 0.32 7.60 -2.44
N VAL A 167 0.15 6.53 -1.66
CA VAL A 167 1.05 6.21 -0.55
C VAL A 167 2.34 5.59 -1.08
N ILE A 168 3.45 6.27 -0.84
CA ILE A 168 4.77 5.84 -1.28
C ILE A 168 5.69 5.43 -0.12
N SER A 169 5.32 5.70 1.14
CA SER A 169 6.02 5.16 2.32
C SER A 169 5.12 5.14 3.55
N LEU A 170 5.39 4.21 4.47
CA LEU A 170 4.68 3.97 5.72
C LEU A 170 5.67 3.78 6.88
N LEU A 171 5.63 4.67 7.88
CA LEU A 171 6.35 4.52 9.16
C LEU A 171 5.37 4.24 10.29
N GLU A 172 5.49 3.08 10.91
CA GLU A 172 4.69 2.72 12.09
C GLU A 172 5.17 3.57 13.26
N SER A 173 4.23 4.18 13.99
CA SER A 173 4.56 4.78 15.29
C SER A 173 4.88 3.67 16.28
N ASP A 174 6.03 3.73 16.94
CA ASP A 174 6.31 2.88 18.09
C ASP A 174 5.22 3.12 19.14
N SER A 175 4.37 2.13 19.38
CA SER A 175 3.54 2.14 20.57
C SER A 175 4.49 1.98 21.76
N GLU A 176 4.69 3.04 22.55
CA GLU A 176 5.26 2.87 23.89
C GLU A 176 4.38 1.84 24.63
N SER A 177 4.95 0.66 24.83
CA SER A 177 4.45 -0.32 25.77
C SER A 177 4.42 0.36 27.14
N SER A 178 3.23 0.81 27.55
CA SER A 178 2.95 1.21 28.91
C SER A 178 2.98 -0.05 29.77
N THR A 179 4.18 -0.49 30.15
CA THR A 179 4.35 -1.37 31.31
C THR A 179 4.03 -0.53 32.54
N SER A 180 2.81 -0.68 33.05
CA SER A 180 2.45 -0.27 34.40
C SER A 180 3.35 -1.03 35.38
N SER A 181 4.41 -0.39 35.86
CA SER A 181 5.15 -0.83 37.03
C SER A 181 4.30 -0.54 38.27
N THR A 182 3.62 -1.58 38.75
CA THR A 182 3.05 -1.62 40.10
C THR A 182 4.18 -1.47 41.11
N THR A 183 4.24 -0.34 41.80
CA THR A 183 5.04 -0.18 43.02
C THR A 183 4.39 -1.00 44.13
N ASN A 184 4.99 -2.12 44.49
CA ASN A 184 4.73 -2.77 45.77
C ASN A 184 5.59 -2.07 46.82
N ASP A 185 4.98 -1.20 47.62
CA ASP A 185 5.54 -0.75 48.89
C ASP A 185 5.46 -1.90 49.90
N THR A 186 6.56 -2.16 50.60
CA THR A 186 6.63 -2.94 51.85
C THR A 186 7.29 -2.07 52.90
#